data_AF-A0AAV0DBT8-F1
#
_entry.id   AF-A0AAV0DBT8-F1
#
_cell.length_a   1.000
_cell.length_b   1.000
_cell.length_c   1.000
_cell.angle_alpha   90.00
_cell.angle_beta   90.00
_cell.angle_gamma   90.00
#
_symmetry.space_group_name_H-M   'P 1'
#
loop_
_entity.id
_entity.type
_entity.pdbx_description
1 polymer ?
#
loop_
_entity_poly.entity_id
_entity_poly.type
_entity_poly.pdbx_seq_one_letter_code
_entity_poly.pdbx_strand_id
1 'polypeptide(L)'
;MQGPDQRTFSGQRRYSRRPFKPRCHICKNDGHFGGDCPERFVCSSSPSQAHLAEAFNVVSLKSADSYIDSGASSHMTATPSTLDQAVPYTGKDKVSVSNGATLPISSIGHSFIYPNLVLNDVLVVPQITKNLLSIS
;
A
#
# COMPACT_ATOMS: atom_id res chain seq x y z
N MET A 1 12.11 37.57 -46.80
CA MET A 1 11.70 36.18 -46.50
C MET A 1 10.69 36.24 -45.38
N GLN A 2 9.56 35.52 -45.56
CA GLN A 2 8.39 35.33 -44.67
C GLN A 2 7.68 36.62 -44.17
N GLY A 3 6.40 36.89 -44.39
CA GLY A 3 5.22 36.01 -44.47
C GLY A 3 4.32 36.26 -43.23
N PRO A 4 2.97 36.29 -43.34
CA PRO A 4 2.16 37.39 -42.77
C PRO A 4 1.07 37.02 -41.75
N ASP A 5 0.42 38.06 -41.21
CA ASP A 5 -0.98 38.18 -40.75
C ASP A 5 -1.54 37.32 -39.59
N GLN A 6 -2.26 38.00 -38.67
CA GLN A 6 -3.64 37.72 -38.18
C GLN A 6 -3.84 38.37 -36.79
N ARG A 7 -4.50 39.53 -36.70
CA ARG A 7 -5.96 39.70 -36.54
C ARG A 7 -6.57 38.79 -35.46
N THR A 8 -6.76 39.40 -34.29
CA THR A 8 -7.92 39.27 -33.37
C THR A 8 -8.55 37.89 -33.18
N PHE A 9 -8.36 37.35 -31.97
CA PHE A 9 -9.44 36.67 -31.24
C PHE A 9 -9.61 37.29 -29.85
N SER A 10 -10.67 38.09 -29.76
CA SER A 10 -11.30 38.51 -28.51
C SER A 10 -11.70 37.30 -27.68
N GLY A 11 -11.20 37.22 -26.44
CA GLY A 11 -11.55 36.18 -25.48
C GLY A 11 -11.22 36.60 -24.05
N GLN A 12 -11.96 37.59 -23.54
CA GLN A 12 -11.93 37.92 -22.12
C GLN A 12 -12.30 36.68 -21.28
N ARG A 13 -11.38 36.16 -20.48
CA ARG A 13 -11.74 35.52 -19.21
C ARG A 13 -10.80 36.02 -18.13
N ARG A 14 -11.29 37.00 -17.36
CA ARG A 14 -10.70 37.41 -16.09
C ARG A 14 -10.71 36.20 -15.15
N TYR A 15 -9.65 35.40 -15.15
CA TYR A 15 -9.46 34.44 -14.07
C TYR A 15 -8.95 35.23 -12.87
N SER A 16 -9.90 35.66 -12.04
CA SER A 16 -9.65 36.23 -10.73
C SER A 16 -8.58 35.38 -10.04
N ARG A 17 -7.42 35.97 -9.73
CA ARG A 17 -6.40 35.34 -8.87
C ARG A 17 -7.02 35.17 -7.49
N ARG A 18 -7.80 34.11 -7.30
CA ARG A 18 -8.16 33.65 -5.96
C ARG A 18 -6.89 33.05 -5.38
N PRO A 19 -6.40 33.53 -4.22
CA PRO A 19 -5.27 32.89 -3.57
C PRO A 19 -5.62 31.41 -3.35
N PHE A 20 -4.77 30.52 -3.84
CA PHE A 20 -4.96 29.08 -3.65
C PHE A 20 -4.97 28.81 -2.16
N LYS A 21 -6.14 28.42 -1.65
CA LYS A 21 -6.33 28.10 -0.25
C LYS A 21 -6.42 26.57 -0.16
N PRO A 22 -5.40 25.88 0.37
CA PRO A 22 -5.44 24.43 0.47
C PRO A 22 -6.57 24.02 1.41
N ARG A 23 -7.30 22.97 1.03
CA ARG A 23 -8.35 22.39 1.86
C ARG A 23 -7.75 21.27 2.71
N CYS A 24 -7.87 21.40 4.02
CA CYS A 24 -7.37 20.40 4.94
C CYS A 24 -8.15 19.10 4.80
N HIS A 25 -7.49 17.99 4.52
CA HIS A 25 -8.14 16.69 4.42
C HIS A 25 -8.57 16.10 5.79
N ILE A 26 -8.07 16.68 6.91
CA ILE A 26 -8.42 16.29 8.28
C ILE A 26 -9.71 17.01 8.73
N CYS A 27 -9.68 18.35 8.91
CA CYS A 27 -10.83 19.11 9.41
C CYS A 27 -11.75 19.70 8.32
N LYS A 28 -11.41 19.53 7.03
CA LYS A 28 -12.15 20.04 5.86
C LYS A 28 -12.21 21.58 5.72
N ASN A 29 -11.56 22.31 6.62
CA ASN A 29 -11.41 23.77 6.53
C ASN A 29 -10.31 24.16 5.53
N ASP A 30 -10.50 25.31 4.86
CA ASP A 30 -9.49 25.87 3.97
C ASP A 30 -8.47 26.72 4.75
N GLY A 31 -7.21 26.72 4.34
CA GLY A 31 -6.16 27.65 4.79
C GLY A 31 -4.89 27.00 5.32
N HIS A 32 -4.90 25.67 5.45
CA HIS A 32 -3.76 24.89 5.91
C HIS A 32 -3.79 23.50 5.27
N PHE A 33 -2.64 22.87 5.16
CA PHE A 33 -2.56 21.44 4.83
C PHE A 33 -2.78 20.61 6.10
N GLY A 34 -3.06 19.31 5.96
CA GLY A 34 -3.25 18.43 7.12
C GLY A 34 -2.07 18.43 8.10
N GLY A 35 -0.87 18.74 7.61
CA GLY A 35 0.34 18.96 8.40
C GLY A 35 0.14 19.94 9.57
N ASP A 36 -0.48 21.07 9.27
CA ASP A 36 -0.60 22.25 10.13
C ASP A 36 -2.01 22.40 10.74
N CYS A 37 -2.79 21.31 10.76
CA CYS A 37 -4.16 21.36 11.25
C CYS A 37 -4.20 21.46 12.78
N PRO A 38 -4.86 22.48 13.37
CA PRO A 38 -4.96 22.61 14.82
C PRO A 38 -5.78 21.45 15.44
N GLU A 39 -6.75 20.92 14.69
CA GLU A 39 -7.57 19.78 15.08
C GLU A 39 -6.86 18.42 14.91
N ARG A 40 -5.62 18.41 14.41
CA ARG A 40 -4.84 17.18 14.22
C ARG A 40 -4.71 16.37 15.51
N PHE A 41 -4.68 17.05 16.65
CA PHE A 41 -4.59 16.43 17.98
C PHE A 41 -5.94 16.32 18.71
N VAL A 42 -7.01 16.94 18.21
CA VAL A 42 -8.32 16.97 18.89
C VAL A 42 -9.22 15.81 18.45
N CYS A 43 -9.09 15.32 17.21
CA CYS A 43 -9.59 13.99 16.83
C CYS A 43 -8.71 12.84 17.34
N SER A 44 -7.70 13.15 18.14
CA SER A 44 -7.12 12.19 19.08
C SER A 44 -7.88 12.32 20.40
N SER A 45 -9.18 12.01 20.41
CA SER A 45 -9.73 11.29 21.57
C SER A 45 -8.75 10.16 21.78
N SER A 46 -7.90 10.28 22.80
CA SER A 46 -6.71 9.46 22.99
C SER A 46 -7.00 8.06 22.46
N PRO A 47 -6.41 7.60 21.33
CA PRO A 47 -6.51 6.19 21.03
C PRO A 47 -5.97 5.55 22.30
N SER A 48 -6.83 4.79 22.98
CA SER A 48 -6.40 4.06 24.17
C SER A 48 -5.07 3.42 23.82
N GLN A 49 -4.15 3.35 24.77
CA GLN A 49 -2.87 2.68 24.53
C GLN A 49 -3.07 1.31 23.86
N ALA A 50 -4.22 0.65 24.09
CA ALA A 50 -4.70 -0.53 23.39
C ALA A 50 -4.86 -0.35 21.85
N HIS A 51 -5.48 0.71 21.33
CA HIS A 51 -5.62 0.90 19.87
C HIS A 51 -4.28 1.19 19.18
N LEU A 52 -3.37 1.92 19.84
CA LEU A 52 -2.00 2.10 19.32
C LEU A 52 -1.21 0.79 19.41
N ALA A 53 -1.37 0.04 20.51
CA ALA A 53 -0.77 -1.27 20.65
C ALA A 53 -1.32 -2.26 19.62
N GLU A 54 -2.60 -2.21 19.24
CA GLU A 54 -3.17 -3.04 18.18
C GLU A 54 -2.57 -2.72 16.81
N ALA A 55 -2.46 -1.43 16.46
CA ALA A 55 -1.81 -1.01 15.22
C ALA A 55 -0.31 -1.39 15.18
N PHE A 56 0.40 -1.28 16.31
CA PHE A 56 1.80 -1.72 16.43
C PHE A 56 1.95 -3.25 16.59
N ASN A 57 0.91 -3.98 17.02
CA ASN A 57 0.94 -5.44 17.13
C ASN A 57 0.92 -6.09 15.74
N VAL A 58 0.31 -5.44 14.74
CA VAL A 58 0.45 -5.85 13.33
C VAL A 58 1.90 -5.71 12.85
N VAL A 59 2.66 -4.73 13.36
CA VAL A 59 4.10 -4.55 13.07
C VAL A 59 4.95 -5.53 13.88
N SER A 60 4.51 -5.90 15.09
CA SER A 60 5.05 -7.00 15.90
C SER A 60 4.56 -8.36 15.41
N LEU A 61 4.49 -8.54 14.09
CA LEU A 61 4.63 -9.85 13.48
C LEU A 61 5.88 -10.49 14.07
N LYS A 62 5.71 -11.58 14.82
CA LYS A 62 6.81 -12.44 15.32
C LYS A 62 7.50 -13.19 14.17
N SER A 63 7.89 -12.47 13.14
CA SER A 63 8.71 -12.91 12.03
C SER A 63 9.54 -11.71 11.63
N ALA A 64 10.74 -11.60 12.21
CA ALA A 64 11.77 -10.67 11.75
C ALA A 64 12.22 -10.94 10.28
N ASP A 65 11.55 -11.85 9.58
CA ASP A 65 11.85 -12.35 8.25
C ASP A 65 10.77 -12.06 7.20
N SER A 66 9.83 -11.15 7.48
CA SER A 66 8.77 -10.76 6.54
C SER A 66 8.88 -9.30 6.07
N TYR A 67 8.75 -9.06 4.77
CA TYR A 67 8.54 -7.73 4.19
C TYR A 67 7.06 -7.47 3.99
N ILE A 68 6.60 -6.28 4.38
CA ILE A 68 5.26 -5.79 4.06
C ILE A 68 5.38 -4.89 2.84
N ASP A 69 4.67 -5.22 1.77
CA ASP A 69 4.82 -4.56 0.48
C ASP A 69 3.45 -4.25 -0.13
N SER A 70 3.16 -2.96 -0.31
CA SER A 70 1.92 -2.52 -0.95
C SER A 70 1.95 -2.58 -2.47
N GLY A 71 3.12 -2.81 -3.07
CA GLY A 71 3.29 -3.03 -4.50
C GLY A 71 3.27 -4.52 -4.88
N ALA A 72 3.27 -5.43 -3.91
CA ALA A 72 3.17 -6.85 -4.17
C ALA A 72 1.76 -7.22 -4.65
N SER A 73 1.66 -8.26 -5.49
CA SER A 73 0.37 -8.78 -5.95
C SER A 73 -0.14 -9.95 -5.10
N SER A 74 0.71 -10.55 -4.27
CA SER A 74 0.37 -11.76 -3.50
C SER A 74 1.28 -11.91 -2.28
N HIS A 75 0.78 -12.60 -1.26
CA HIS A 75 1.59 -13.03 -0.12
C HIS A 75 2.44 -14.24 -0.51
N MET A 76 3.69 -14.30 -0.04
CA MET A 76 4.64 -15.37 -0.39
C MET A 76 5.42 -15.87 0.83
N THR A 77 5.71 -17.16 0.86
CA THR A 77 6.57 -17.81 1.86
C THR A 77 7.52 -18.81 1.19
N ALA A 78 8.72 -18.98 1.74
CA ALA A 78 9.61 -20.08 1.32
C ALA A 78 9.19 -21.42 1.95
N THR A 79 8.47 -21.36 3.07
CA THR A 79 8.26 -22.50 3.96
C THR A 79 6.81 -22.97 3.90
N PRO A 80 6.52 -24.17 3.40
CA PRO A 80 5.14 -24.68 3.33
C PRO A 80 4.56 -25.02 4.70
N SER A 81 5.39 -25.32 5.71
CA SER A 81 4.91 -25.68 7.06
C SER A 81 4.30 -24.50 7.83
N THR A 82 4.36 -23.28 7.30
CA THR A 82 3.68 -22.10 7.85
C THR A 82 2.26 -21.93 7.31
N LEU A 83 1.82 -22.82 6.42
CA LEU A 83 0.51 -22.78 5.78
C LEU A 83 -0.41 -23.87 6.32
N ASP A 84 -1.67 -23.49 6.52
CA ASP A 84 -2.79 -24.39 6.70
C ASP A 84 -3.41 -24.71 5.33
N GLN A 85 -3.88 -25.95 5.15
CA GLN A 85 -4.52 -26.42 3.91
C GLN A 85 -3.69 -26.18 2.64
N ALA A 86 -2.37 -26.30 2.74
CA ALA A 86 -1.50 -26.16 1.58
C ALA A 86 -1.77 -27.26 0.54
N VAL A 87 -2.08 -26.85 -0.69
CA VAL A 87 -2.28 -27.73 -1.84
C VAL A 87 -1.24 -27.45 -2.93
N PRO A 88 -0.85 -28.45 -3.75
CA PRO A 88 0.02 -28.22 -4.89
C PRO A 88 -0.56 -27.15 -5.82
N TYR A 89 0.30 -26.23 -6.25
CA TYR A 89 -0.11 -25.15 -7.14
C TYR A 89 -0.17 -25.68 -8.57
N THR A 90 -1.34 -25.56 -9.22
CA THR A 90 -1.61 -26.08 -10.57
C THR A 90 -1.71 -24.98 -11.63
N GLY A 91 -1.56 -23.72 -11.23
CA GLY A 91 -1.58 -22.59 -12.15
C GLY A 91 -0.30 -22.47 -12.98
N LYS A 92 -0.30 -21.51 -13.91
CA LYS A 92 0.83 -21.23 -14.80
C LYS A 92 1.66 -20.04 -14.35
N ASP A 93 1.28 -19.41 -13.24
CA ASP A 93 1.93 -18.18 -12.77
C ASP A 93 3.33 -18.49 -12.23
N LYS A 94 4.18 -17.46 -12.29
CA LYS A 94 5.53 -17.47 -11.77
C LYS A 94 5.83 -16.14 -11.12
N VAL A 95 6.69 -16.15 -10.11
CA VAL A 95 7.12 -14.91 -9.47
C VAL A 95 8.26 -14.30 -10.28
N SER A 96 8.08 -13.07 -10.75
CA SER A 96 9.14 -12.33 -11.43
C SER A 96 9.97 -11.54 -10.43
N VAL A 97 11.29 -11.62 -10.55
CA VAL A 97 12.23 -10.89 -9.69
C VAL A 97 12.98 -9.82 -10.49
N SER A 98 13.51 -8.80 -9.80
CA SER A 98 14.12 -7.61 -10.41
C SER A 98 15.36 -7.88 -11.27
N ASN A 99 16.00 -9.04 -11.08
CA ASN A 99 17.11 -9.49 -11.94
C ASN A 99 16.63 -10.17 -13.23
N GLY A 100 15.32 -10.19 -13.51
CA GLY A 100 14.73 -10.79 -14.70
C GLY A 100 14.49 -12.30 -14.61
N ALA A 101 14.86 -12.96 -13.51
CA ALA A 101 14.56 -14.37 -13.30
C ALA A 101 13.08 -14.59 -12.94
N THR A 102 12.62 -15.83 -13.10
CA THR A 102 11.29 -16.26 -12.66
C THR A 102 11.41 -17.42 -11.69
N LEU A 103 10.72 -17.35 -10.55
CA LEU A 103 10.71 -18.39 -9.54
C LEU A 103 9.44 -19.24 -9.65
N PRO A 104 9.54 -20.58 -9.50
CA PRO A 104 8.38 -21.46 -9.54
C PRO A 104 7.58 -21.36 -8.23
N ILE A 105 6.26 -21.47 -8.36
CA ILE A 105 5.34 -21.62 -7.24
C ILE A 105 5.10 -23.12 -7.03
N SER A 106 5.30 -23.61 -5.80
CA SER A 106 5.12 -25.04 -5.49
C SER A 106 3.72 -25.36 -4.98
N SER A 107 3.15 -24.48 -4.16
CA SER A 107 1.88 -24.71 -3.48
C SER A 107 1.21 -23.39 -3.09
N ILE A 108 -0.06 -23.46 -2.75
CA ILE A 108 -0.89 -22.36 -2.28
C ILE A 108 -1.70 -22.80 -1.07
N GLY A 109 -1.95 -21.89 -0.13
CA GLY A 109 -2.75 -22.17 1.07
C GLY A 109 -3.03 -20.90 1.86
N HIS A 110 -3.44 -21.06 3.12
CA HIS A 110 -3.75 -19.94 4.00
C HIS A 110 -2.77 -19.89 5.16
N SER A 111 -2.50 -18.70 5.71
CA SER A 111 -1.64 -18.56 6.88
C SER A 111 -2.31 -17.70 7.94
N PHE A 112 -2.07 -18.05 9.21
CA PHE A 112 -2.61 -17.32 10.35
C PHE A 112 -1.51 -16.46 10.97
N ILE A 113 -1.70 -15.16 10.89
CA ILE A 113 -0.94 -14.18 11.67
C ILE A 113 -1.71 -13.92 12.96
N TYR A 114 -1.07 -14.28 14.07
CA TYR A 114 -1.65 -14.13 15.40
C TYR A 114 -1.99 -12.67 15.72
N PRO A 115 -3.12 -12.38 16.40
CA PRO A 115 -4.15 -13.32 16.84
C PRO A 115 -5.26 -13.59 15.79
N ASN A 116 -5.54 -12.68 14.86
CA ASN A 116 -6.79 -12.70 14.10
C ASN A 116 -6.64 -12.43 12.59
N LEU A 117 -5.41 -12.34 12.08
CA LEU A 117 -5.20 -11.98 10.67
C LEU A 117 -5.01 -13.25 9.84
N VAL A 118 -5.95 -13.51 8.94
CA VAL A 118 -5.86 -14.63 7.98
C VAL A 118 -5.34 -14.09 6.66
N LEU A 119 -4.23 -14.65 6.20
CA LEU A 119 -3.75 -14.45 4.85
C LEU A 119 -4.29 -15.56 3.97
N ASN A 120 -5.04 -15.18 2.94
CA ASN A 120 -5.49 -16.11 1.94
C ASN A 120 -4.50 -16.18 0.78
N ASP A 121 -4.51 -17.31 0.08
CA ASP A 121 -3.80 -17.49 -1.18
C ASP A 121 -2.29 -17.20 -1.08
N VAL A 122 -1.67 -17.63 0.03
CA VAL A 122 -0.24 -17.50 0.25
C VAL A 122 0.51 -18.48 -0.63
N LEU A 123 1.36 -17.95 -1.50
CA LEU A 123 2.15 -18.72 -2.46
C LEU A 123 3.41 -19.26 -1.78
N VAL A 124 3.69 -20.55 -1.94
CA VAL A 124 4.97 -21.13 -1.55
C VAL A 124 5.94 -21.03 -2.71
N VAL A 125 7.04 -20.32 -2.50
CA VAL A 125 8.08 -20.06 -3.49
C VAL A 125 9.42 -20.41 -2.84
N PRO A 126 9.91 -21.66 -2.97
CA PRO A 126 11.06 -22.15 -2.19
C PRO A 126 12.37 -21.37 -2.37
N GLN A 127 12.46 -20.56 -3.43
CA GLN A 127 13.66 -19.80 -3.78
C GLN A 127 13.67 -18.37 -3.23
N ILE A 128 12.64 -17.92 -2.52
CA ILE A 128 12.66 -16.61 -1.84
C ILE A 128 13.39 -16.73 -0.50
N THR A 129 14.03 -15.65 -0.07
CA THR A 129 14.80 -15.61 1.18
C THR A 129 14.04 -14.99 2.34
N LYS A 130 12.96 -14.26 2.06
CA LYS A 130 12.12 -13.55 3.02
C LYS A 130 10.66 -13.73 2.61
N ASN A 131 9.79 -13.79 3.61
CA ASN A 131 8.36 -13.83 3.37
C ASN A 131 7.91 -12.45 2.87
N LEU A 132 6.88 -12.44 2.02
CA LEU A 132 6.30 -11.21 1.49
C LEU A 132 4.83 -11.13 1.88
N LEU A 133 4.44 -10.01 2.46
CA LEU A 133 3.07 -9.73 2.86
C LEU A 133 2.53 -8.60 1.97
N SER A 134 1.64 -8.97 1.06
CA SER A 134 0.94 -8.01 0.21
C SER A 134 -0.08 -7.21 1.01
N ILE A 135 -0.11 -5.90 0.89
CA ILE A 135 -1.16 -5.07 1.50
C ILE A 135 -1.74 -4.11 0.46
N SER A 136 -3.06 -4.07 0.31
CA SER A 136 -3.74 -3.25 -0.71
C SER A 136 -4.80 -2.38 -0.09
#